data_AF-A0A9E8TMY0-F1
#
_entry.id   AF-A0A9E8TMY0-F1
#
_cell.length_a   1.000
_cell.length_b   1.000
_cell.length_c   1.000
_cell.angle_alpha   90.00
_cell.angle_beta   90.00
_cell.angle_gamma   90.00
#
_symmetry.space_group_name_H-M   'P 1'
#
loop_
_entity.id
_entity.type
_entity.pdbx_description
1 polymer ?
#
loop_
_entity_poly.entity_id
_entity_poly.type
_entity_poly.pdbx_seq_one_letter_code
_entity_poly.pdbx_strand_id
1 'polypeptide(L)'
;MSDAPGQQPWQNPQNPQNPQTPQNPQTPQDPRSSQNQQDPRYSPPYQGQHPQAQQPGQQPYPGPGGYADPLKGTNPGVSTSTPFVWVLVLLPLVQLIGLAFWDVGDYLERTATITPGVYQSPFTPGYLAYMGIGLLVYALTVVFAWLDHRALTARGIVKPFPWPWAFLTVVYVVGRSVVVKRRTGGGLAPLWLFIAVYLITIVVAFSVFIVAFAEFVQTMPSLPTAP
;
A
#
# COMPACT_ATOMS: atom_id res chain seq x y z
N MET A 1 -24.27 -30.75 -51.32
CA MET A 1 -22.84 -30.68 -51.63
C MET A 1 -22.35 -29.39 -50.98
N SER A 2 -22.34 -29.31 -49.64
CA SER A 2 -21.42 -29.99 -48.73
C SER A 2 -19.98 -29.52 -48.99
N ASP A 3 -19.50 -28.53 -48.24
CA ASP A 3 -18.48 -28.78 -47.21
C ASP A 3 -18.04 -27.47 -46.52
N ALA A 4 -17.94 -27.57 -45.20
CA ALA A 4 -17.56 -26.51 -44.27
C ALA A 4 -16.03 -26.35 -44.21
N PRO A 5 -15.48 -25.13 -44.11
CA PRO A 5 -14.12 -24.95 -43.67
C PRO A 5 -14.03 -25.13 -42.15
N GLY A 6 -13.17 -26.06 -41.75
CA GLY A 6 -13.01 -26.56 -40.38
C GLY A 6 -12.63 -25.50 -39.35
N GLN A 7 -13.26 -25.63 -38.19
CA GLN A 7 -12.88 -25.02 -36.92
C GLN A 7 -11.46 -25.47 -36.53
N GLN A 8 -10.50 -24.55 -36.53
CA GLN A 8 -9.22 -24.76 -35.84
C GLN A 8 -9.33 -24.17 -34.42
N PRO A 9 -9.29 -24.99 -33.36
CA PRO A 9 -9.24 -24.46 -32.00
C PRO A 9 -7.86 -23.85 -31.74
N TRP A 10 -7.86 -22.61 -31.25
CA TRP A 10 -6.68 -21.90 -30.77
C TRP A 10 -5.86 -22.77 -29.82
N GLN A 11 -4.66 -23.16 -30.28
CA GLN A 11 -3.67 -23.91 -29.50
C GLN A 11 -3.08 -23.01 -28.43
N ASN A 12 -3.26 -23.44 -27.18
CA ASN A 12 -2.70 -22.81 -25.99
C ASN A 12 -1.17 -23.05 -25.96
N PRO A 13 -0.30 -22.02 -25.90
CA PRO A 13 1.13 -22.22 -25.78
C PRO A 13 1.46 -22.94 -24.47
N GLN A 14 2.12 -24.09 -24.60
CA GLN A 14 2.50 -24.95 -23.49
C GLN A 14 3.48 -24.26 -22.55
N ASN A 15 3.13 -24.30 -21.27
CA ASN A 15 3.92 -23.86 -20.13
C ASN A 15 5.20 -24.73 -20.03
N PRO A 16 6.42 -24.16 -19.92
CA PRO A 16 7.63 -24.95 -19.71
C PRO A 16 7.58 -25.70 -18.37
N GLN A 17 7.82 -27.00 -18.46
CA GLN A 17 7.70 -28.00 -17.41
C GLN A 17 8.74 -27.81 -16.30
N ASN A 18 8.25 -27.95 -15.06
CA ASN A 18 9.02 -28.05 -13.82
C ASN A 18 9.73 -29.42 -13.77
N PRO A 19 11.05 -29.52 -13.48
CA PRO A 19 11.73 -30.80 -13.35
C PRO A 19 11.24 -31.58 -12.13
N GLN A 20 10.74 -32.79 -12.38
CA GLN A 20 10.27 -33.74 -11.38
C GLN A 20 11.44 -34.44 -10.65
N THR A 21 11.20 -34.63 -9.36
CA THR A 21 11.96 -35.41 -8.36
C THR A 21 12.29 -36.86 -8.77
N PRO A 22 13.42 -37.43 -8.31
CA PRO A 22 13.70 -38.85 -8.49
C PRO A 22 12.77 -39.76 -7.68
N GLN A 23 12.30 -40.82 -8.34
CA GLN A 23 11.44 -41.88 -7.84
C GLN A 23 12.13 -42.76 -6.77
N ASN A 24 11.39 -43.14 -5.74
CA ASN A 24 11.76 -44.16 -4.77
C ASN A 24 10.98 -45.47 -5.10
N PRO A 25 11.60 -46.65 -5.24
CA PRO A 25 10.88 -47.89 -5.53
C PRO A 25 10.36 -48.60 -4.28
N GLN A 26 9.05 -48.93 -4.34
CA GLN A 26 8.35 -50.14 -3.87
C GLN A 26 8.59 -50.72 -2.46
N THR A 27 7.47 -50.89 -1.75
CA THR A 27 7.27 -51.64 -0.50
C THR A 27 7.50 -53.15 -0.64
N PRO A 28 7.84 -53.83 0.47
CA PRO A 28 6.91 -54.87 0.96
C PRO A 28 6.61 -54.85 2.49
N GLN A 29 5.37 -55.27 2.76
CA GLN A 29 4.62 -55.72 3.95
C GLN A 29 5.32 -56.03 5.33
N ASP A 30 4.60 -55.64 6.40
CA ASP A 30 4.49 -56.03 7.83
C ASP A 30 5.00 -57.45 8.26
N PRO A 31 5.22 -57.83 9.58
CA PRO A 31 4.64 -57.26 10.83
C PRO A 31 5.52 -57.29 12.14
N ARG A 32 4.93 -56.81 13.26
CA ARG A 32 5.17 -57.15 14.70
C ARG A 32 6.17 -56.33 15.56
N SER A 33 5.57 -55.60 16.50
CA SER A 33 5.88 -55.50 17.96
C SER A 33 7.19 -56.08 18.53
N SER A 34 8.02 -55.22 19.14
CA SER A 34 8.82 -55.43 20.39
C SER A 34 9.42 -54.06 20.77
N GLN A 35 9.05 -53.35 21.84
CA GLN A 35 9.31 -53.57 23.27
C GLN A 35 10.75 -53.98 23.63
N ASN A 36 11.37 -53.16 24.50
CA ASN A 36 12.67 -53.31 25.19
C ASN A 36 13.90 -53.12 24.28
N GLN A 37 15.02 -52.52 24.70
CA GLN A 37 15.67 -52.58 26.01
C GLN A 37 16.75 -51.49 26.11
N GLN A 38 16.91 -50.90 27.29
CA GLN A 38 18.10 -50.17 27.70
C GLN A 38 19.23 -51.19 27.95
N ASP A 39 20.45 -50.95 27.45
CA ASP A 39 21.69 -51.22 28.19
C ASP A 39 22.90 -50.48 27.56
N PRO A 40 23.87 -50.00 28.37
CA PRO A 40 24.99 -49.18 27.94
C PRO A 40 26.27 -50.01 27.73
N ARG A 41 27.25 -49.36 27.07
CA ARG A 41 28.66 -49.75 26.88
C ARG A 41 28.97 -50.53 25.60
N TYR A 42 29.55 -49.82 24.64
CA TYR A 42 30.79 -50.23 23.98
C TYR A 42 31.50 -48.97 23.44
N SER A 43 32.78 -48.80 23.80
CA SER A 43 33.73 -47.86 23.20
C SER A 43 34.77 -48.69 22.46
N PRO A 44 35.11 -48.36 21.20
CA PRO A 44 36.53 -48.33 20.81
C PRO A 44 36.92 -47.16 19.86
N PRO A 45 38.24 -46.91 19.66
CA PRO A 45 38.82 -45.59 19.40
C PRO A 45 39.49 -45.42 18.02
N TYR A 46 40.10 -44.24 17.82
CA TYR A 46 41.02 -43.77 16.74
C TYR A 46 40.37 -43.12 15.51
N GLN A 47 40.36 -41.78 15.45
CA GLN A 47 41.38 -40.88 14.90
C GLN A 47 41.33 -40.75 13.37
N GLY A 48 40.54 -39.76 12.92
CA GLY A 48 40.76 -39.05 11.67
C GLY A 48 40.77 -37.55 11.97
N GLN A 49 41.95 -36.94 12.00
CA GLN A 49 42.08 -35.48 12.02
C GLN A 49 41.71 -34.95 10.64
N HIS A 50 40.52 -34.37 10.54
CA HIS A 50 40.12 -33.57 9.38
C HIS A 50 40.45 -32.10 9.68
N PRO A 51 41.12 -31.37 8.77
CA PRO A 51 41.36 -29.95 8.95
C PRO A 51 40.03 -29.20 9.06
N GLN A 52 39.86 -28.51 10.18
CA GLN A 52 38.67 -27.75 10.52
C GLN A 52 38.60 -26.50 9.63
N ALA A 53 37.90 -26.59 8.50
CA ALA A 53 37.49 -25.40 7.77
C ALA A 53 36.53 -24.59 8.67
N GLN A 54 36.93 -23.37 9.02
CA GLN A 54 36.10 -22.44 9.79
C GLN A 54 34.82 -22.16 9.01
N GLN A 55 33.72 -22.78 9.44
CA GLN A 55 32.39 -22.41 8.97
C GLN A 55 32.05 -21.01 9.48
N PRO A 56 31.65 -20.07 8.60
CA PRO A 56 31.11 -18.79 9.03
C PRO A 56 29.89 -19.04 9.93
N GLY A 57 29.88 -18.38 11.10
CA GLY A 57 29.02 -18.69 12.23
C GLY A 57 27.56 -18.92 11.87
N GLN A 58 27.06 -20.12 12.20
CA GLN A 58 25.64 -20.42 12.09
C GLN A 58 24.87 -19.57 13.10
N GLN A 59 23.98 -18.72 12.56
CA GLN A 59 22.95 -18.06 13.36
C GLN A 59 22.05 -19.15 13.98
N PRO A 60 21.76 -19.10 15.30
CA PRO A 60 20.88 -20.07 15.94
C PRO A 60 19.50 -20.04 15.30
N TYR A 61 19.07 -21.18 14.74
CA TYR A 61 17.73 -21.33 14.19
C TYR A 61 16.72 -21.31 15.35
N PRO A 62 15.65 -20.47 15.32
CA PRO A 62 14.63 -20.46 16.36
C PRO A 62 13.92 -21.81 16.41
N GLY A 63 13.78 -22.38 17.61
CA GLY A 63 13.09 -23.65 17.81
C GLY A 63 11.60 -23.59 17.43
N PRO A 64 10.97 -24.74 17.11
CA PRO A 64 9.55 -24.82 16.75
C PRO A 64 8.68 -24.41 17.94
N GLY A 65 8.27 -23.15 18.00
CA GLY A 65 7.42 -22.60 19.08
C GLY A 65 7.86 -21.26 19.65
N GLY A 66 9.02 -20.73 19.25
CA GLY A 66 9.61 -19.53 19.82
C GLY A 66 9.74 -18.36 18.85
N TYR A 67 8.71 -18.00 18.08
CA TYR A 67 8.66 -16.64 17.52
C TYR A 67 8.31 -15.69 18.66
N ALA A 68 9.31 -15.28 19.44
CA ALA A 68 9.17 -14.08 20.25
C ALA A 68 8.81 -12.97 19.26
N ASP A 69 7.54 -12.53 19.25
CA ASP A 69 7.06 -11.56 18.27
C ASP A 69 7.97 -10.32 18.35
N PRO A 70 8.85 -10.09 17.35
CA PRO A 70 9.78 -8.97 17.39
C PRO A 70 9.05 -7.62 17.36
N LEU A 71 7.71 -7.63 17.23
CA LEU A 71 6.82 -6.49 17.24
C LEU A 71 6.25 -6.17 18.62
N LYS A 72 6.37 -7.07 19.60
CA LYS A 72 5.82 -6.94 20.97
C LYS A 72 6.85 -6.31 21.91
N GLY A 73 7.20 -5.06 21.65
CA GLY A 73 8.26 -4.34 22.40
C GLY A 73 7.92 -2.91 22.82
N THR A 74 6.67 -2.48 22.63
CA THR A 74 6.24 -1.12 23.00
C THR A 74 5.49 -1.15 24.32
N ASN A 75 5.88 -0.32 25.28
CA ASN A 75 5.17 -0.18 26.54
C ASN A 75 3.67 0.06 26.29
N PRO A 76 2.74 -0.77 26.84
CA PRO A 76 1.30 -0.66 26.62
C PRO A 76 0.61 0.66 27.02
N GLY A 77 1.36 1.71 27.39
CA GLY A 77 0.83 3.02 27.79
C GLY A 77 1.37 4.22 27.01
N VAL A 78 2.19 4.01 25.96
CA VAL A 78 2.72 5.11 25.16
C VAL A 78 1.62 5.76 24.32
N SER A 79 1.43 7.08 24.45
CA SER A 79 0.48 7.82 23.60
C SER A 79 0.88 7.71 22.12
N THR A 80 0.02 7.09 21.31
CA THR A 80 0.22 6.91 19.86
C THR A 80 -0.38 8.05 19.04
N SER A 81 -1.09 8.96 19.71
CA SER A 81 -1.74 10.13 19.13
C SER A 81 -0.73 11.28 19.08
N THR A 82 -0.30 11.64 17.88
CA THR A 82 0.61 12.78 17.64
C THR A 82 -0.22 13.94 17.10
N PRO A 83 0.15 15.21 17.35
CA PRO A 83 -0.52 16.33 16.70
C PRO A 83 -0.41 16.25 15.17
N PHE A 84 0.72 15.73 14.65
CA PHE A 84 0.98 15.62 13.22
C PHE A 84 0.02 14.69 12.49
N VAL A 85 -0.39 13.56 13.11
CA VAL A 85 -1.38 12.69 12.48
C VAL A 85 -2.74 13.38 12.36
N TRP A 86 -3.13 14.22 13.32
CA TRP A 86 -4.39 14.98 13.21
C TRP A 86 -4.35 16.01 12.10
N VAL A 87 -3.20 16.67 11.88
CA VAL A 87 -3.04 17.56 10.73
C VAL A 87 -3.15 16.79 9.42
N LEU A 88 -2.47 15.63 9.31
CA LEU A 88 -2.59 14.75 8.13
C LEU A 88 -4.02 14.33 7.85
N VAL A 89 -4.78 14.04 8.91
CA VAL A 89 -6.17 13.61 8.82
C VAL A 89 -7.08 14.73 8.29
N LEU A 90 -6.76 15.98 8.58
CA LEU A 90 -7.55 17.15 8.21
C LEU A 90 -7.10 17.80 6.88
N LEU A 91 -5.90 17.48 6.37
CA LEU A 91 -5.39 18.00 5.11
C LEU A 91 -6.34 17.85 3.90
N PRO A 92 -7.11 16.75 3.74
CA PRO A 92 -8.09 16.66 2.66
C PRO A 92 -9.14 17.79 2.66
N LEU A 93 -9.47 18.36 3.83
CA LEU A 93 -10.39 19.50 3.91
C LEU A 93 -9.77 20.78 3.35
N VAL A 94 -8.45 20.95 3.47
CA VAL A 94 -7.74 22.08 2.85
C VAL A 94 -7.85 21.99 1.33
N GLN A 95 -7.84 20.78 0.77
CA GLN A 95 -8.08 20.58 -0.65
C GLN A 95 -9.48 21.04 -1.08
N LEU A 96 -10.51 20.83 -0.25
CA LEU A 96 -11.87 21.33 -0.51
C LEU A 96 -11.94 22.86 -0.47
N ILE A 97 -11.21 23.50 0.45
CA ILE A 97 -11.10 24.97 0.47
C ILE A 97 -10.48 25.44 -0.85
N GLY A 98 -9.45 24.75 -1.34
CA GLY A 98 -8.88 25.01 -2.65
C GLY A 98 -9.92 24.91 -3.77
N LEU A 99 -10.78 23.89 -3.74
CA LEU A 99 -11.79 23.66 -4.76
C LEU A 99 -12.77 24.83 -4.88
N ALA A 100 -13.05 25.54 -3.78
CA ALA A 100 -13.91 26.73 -3.79
C ALA A 100 -13.33 27.91 -4.59
N PHE A 101 -12.02 27.92 -4.87
CA PHE A 101 -11.41 28.93 -5.74
C PHE A 101 -11.51 28.58 -7.22
N TRP A 102 -11.83 27.34 -7.58
CA TRP A 102 -11.85 26.88 -8.96
C TRP A 102 -13.28 26.82 -9.50
N ASP A 103 -13.57 27.68 -10.47
CA ASP A 103 -14.76 27.56 -11.31
C ASP A 103 -14.56 26.47 -12.37
N VAL A 104 -15.12 25.30 -12.10
CA VAL A 104 -15.02 24.13 -12.97
C VAL A 104 -15.83 24.34 -14.26
N GLY A 105 -16.97 25.04 -14.21
CA GLY A 105 -17.84 25.29 -15.37
C GLY A 105 -17.15 26.21 -16.38
N ASP A 106 -16.65 27.36 -15.92
CA ASP A 106 -15.90 28.32 -16.74
C ASP A 106 -14.64 27.67 -17.35
N TYR A 107 -13.95 26.80 -16.60
CA TYR A 107 -12.82 26.03 -17.12
C TYR A 107 -13.24 25.10 -18.28
N LEU A 108 -14.34 24.37 -18.14
CA LEU A 108 -14.84 23.47 -19.19
C LEU A 108 -15.26 24.25 -20.45
N GLU A 109 -15.97 25.37 -20.29
CA GLU A 109 -16.39 26.22 -21.41
C GLU A 109 -15.22 26.83 -22.17
N ARG A 110 -14.23 27.41 -21.45
CA ARG A 110 -13.00 27.94 -22.06
C ARG A 110 -12.21 26.88 -22.79
N THR A 111 -12.19 25.65 -22.27
CA THR A 111 -11.50 24.54 -22.91
C THR A 111 -12.22 24.07 -24.16
N ALA A 112 -13.56 24.10 -24.18
CA ALA A 112 -14.38 23.70 -25.33
C ALA A 112 -14.37 24.74 -26.47
N THR A 113 -14.13 26.01 -26.17
CA THR A 113 -14.19 27.12 -27.12
C THR A 113 -12.81 27.59 -27.62
N ILE A 114 -11.74 26.84 -27.31
CA ILE A 114 -10.37 27.16 -27.77
C ILE A 114 -10.37 27.25 -29.31
N THR A 115 -10.10 28.46 -29.81
CA THR A 115 -9.99 28.72 -31.25
C THR A 115 -8.53 28.51 -31.70
N PRO A 116 -8.26 27.64 -32.69
CA PRO A 116 -6.92 27.47 -33.23
C PRO A 116 -6.33 28.79 -33.73
N GLY A 117 -5.11 29.11 -33.31
CA GLY A 117 -4.42 30.35 -33.71
C GLY A 117 -4.70 31.58 -32.84
N VAL A 118 -5.63 31.49 -31.87
CA VAL A 118 -5.83 32.53 -30.84
C VAL A 118 -5.32 31.99 -29.51
N TYR A 119 -4.37 32.70 -28.90
CA TYR A 119 -3.92 32.38 -27.54
C TYR A 119 -4.98 32.78 -26.52
N GLN A 120 -5.79 31.82 -26.10
CA GLN A 120 -6.64 31.92 -24.93
C GLN A 120 -6.26 30.83 -23.93
N SER A 121 -5.82 31.24 -22.74
CA SER A 121 -5.49 30.30 -21.68
C SER A 121 -6.78 29.84 -20.99
N PRO A 122 -7.04 28.52 -20.90
CA PRO A 122 -8.14 28.01 -20.08
C PRO A 122 -7.81 28.09 -18.58
N PHE A 123 -6.55 28.32 -18.20
CA PHE A 123 -6.11 28.38 -16.81
C PHE A 123 -6.45 29.73 -16.19
N THR A 124 -7.49 29.74 -15.36
CA THR A 124 -7.89 30.91 -14.57
C THR A 124 -7.01 31.08 -13.32
N PRO A 125 -6.94 32.29 -12.73
CA PRO A 125 -6.26 32.48 -11.45
C PRO A 125 -6.78 31.54 -10.35
N GLY A 126 -8.10 31.24 -10.37
CA GLY A 126 -8.73 30.30 -9.45
C GLY A 126 -8.24 28.86 -9.61
N TYR A 127 -8.12 28.38 -10.86
CA TYR A 127 -7.51 27.09 -11.17
C TYR A 127 -6.05 27.01 -10.69
N LEU A 128 -5.26 28.05 -10.93
CA LEU A 128 -3.86 28.10 -10.49
C LEU A 128 -3.74 28.10 -8.96
N ALA A 129 -4.65 28.80 -8.27
CA ALA A 129 -4.73 28.77 -6.81
C ALA A 129 -5.07 27.36 -6.30
N TYR A 130 -6.04 26.67 -6.93
CA TYR A 130 -6.37 25.28 -6.61
C TYR A 130 -5.17 24.34 -6.79
N MET A 131 -4.45 24.44 -7.90
CA MET A 131 -3.24 23.66 -8.16
C MET A 131 -2.13 23.95 -7.14
N GLY A 132 -1.91 25.23 -6.81
CA GLY A 132 -0.96 25.63 -5.78
C GLY A 132 -1.30 25.08 -4.40
N ILE A 133 -2.59 25.09 -4.02
CA ILE A 133 -3.07 24.48 -2.78
C ILE A 133 -2.87 22.96 -2.81
N GLY A 134 -3.13 22.29 -3.94
CA GLY A 134 -2.87 20.86 -4.10
C GLY A 134 -1.39 20.50 -3.90
N LEU A 135 -0.48 21.29 -4.50
CA LEU A 135 0.96 21.13 -4.30
C LEU A 135 1.37 21.34 -2.84
N LEU A 136 0.81 22.37 -2.19
CA LEU A 136 1.04 22.66 -0.78
C LEU A 136 0.56 21.49 0.10
N VAL A 137 -0.66 21.00 -0.11
CA VAL A 137 -1.23 19.86 0.62
C VAL A 137 -0.37 18.61 0.44
N TYR A 138 0.13 18.36 -0.77
CA TYR A 138 1.05 17.25 -1.03
C TYR A 138 2.36 17.39 -0.26
N ALA A 139 3.01 18.56 -0.31
CA ALA A 139 4.24 18.82 0.42
C ALA A 139 4.04 18.70 1.95
N LEU A 140 2.96 19.28 2.47
CA LEU A 140 2.60 19.19 3.89
C LEU A 140 2.35 17.74 4.31
N THR A 141 1.72 16.93 3.46
CA THR A 141 1.50 15.49 3.73
C THR A 141 2.83 14.78 3.99
N VAL A 142 3.84 15.02 3.15
CA VAL A 142 5.16 14.41 3.31
C VAL A 142 5.87 14.94 4.56
N VAL A 143 5.86 16.25 4.78
CA VAL A 143 6.49 16.89 5.95
C VAL A 143 5.88 16.40 7.27
N PHE A 144 4.54 16.37 7.36
CA PHE A 144 3.86 15.92 8.58
C PHE A 144 4.00 14.42 8.80
N ALA A 145 4.09 13.60 7.75
CA ALA A 145 4.39 12.18 7.88
C ALA A 145 5.82 11.94 8.40
N TRP A 146 6.78 12.75 7.97
CA TRP A 146 8.14 12.70 8.52
C TRP A 146 8.18 13.13 10.00
N LEU A 147 7.51 14.23 10.36
CA LEU A 147 7.41 14.70 11.75
C LEU A 147 6.71 13.68 12.65
N ASP A 148 5.64 13.07 12.14
CA ASP A 148 4.92 12.01 12.82
C ASP A 148 5.81 10.79 13.08
N HIS A 149 6.50 10.31 12.04
CA HIS A 149 7.43 9.20 12.15
C HIS A 149 8.49 9.46 13.22
N ARG A 150 9.10 10.65 13.21
CA ARG A 150 10.08 11.07 14.23
C ARG A 150 9.48 11.11 15.62
N ALA A 151 8.24 11.61 15.77
CA ALA A 151 7.54 11.63 17.05
C ALA A 151 7.24 10.23 17.58
N LEU A 152 6.86 9.28 16.72
CA LEU A 152 6.65 7.89 17.12
C LEU A 152 7.96 7.22 17.54
N THR A 153 9.05 7.44 16.82
CA THR A 153 10.37 6.93 17.20
C THR A 153 10.82 7.50 18.54
N ALA A 154 10.65 8.81 18.76
CA ALA A 154 10.99 9.47 20.02
C ALA A 154 10.17 8.94 21.22
N ARG A 155 8.97 8.43 20.96
CA ARG A 155 8.08 7.81 21.96
C ARG A 155 8.40 6.32 22.20
N GLY A 156 9.43 5.77 21.56
CA GLY A 156 9.86 4.39 21.76
C GLY A 156 9.11 3.36 20.89
N ILE A 157 8.35 3.80 19.88
CA ILE A 157 7.78 2.86 18.91
C ILE A 157 8.91 2.32 18.04
N VAL A 158 9.27 1.05 18.26
CA VAL A 158 10.29 0.35 17.48
C VAL A 158 9.82 0.23 16.03
N LYS A 159 10.68 0.54 15.04
CA LYS A 159 10.40 0.39 13.59
C LYS A 159 8.99 0.89 13.19
N PRO A 160 8.69 2.20 13.33
CA PRO A 160 7.41 2.75 12.88
C PRO A 160 7.29 2.62 11.35
N PHE A 161 6.06 2.79 10.84
CA PHE A 161 5.81 2.70 9.40
C PHE A 161 6.68 3.72 8.64
N PRO A 162 7.36 3.33 7.54
CA PRO A 162 8.28 4.22 6.85
C PRO A 162 7.56 5.46 6.30
N TRP A 163 8.08 6.65 6.59
CA TRP A 163 7.50 7.91 6.13
C TRP A 163 7.48 8.11 4.60
N PRO A 164 8.41 7.56 3.77
CA PRO A 164 8.36 7.81 2.33
C PRO A 164 7.09 7.28 1.64
N TRP A 165 6.38 6.35 2.27
CA TRP A 165 5.07 5.91 1.80
C TRP A 165 4.01 7.03 1.78
N ALA A 166 4.28 8.18 2.39
CA ALA A 166 3.44 9.38 2.28
C ALA A 166 3.39 9.97 0.86
N PHE A 167 4.34 9.63 -0.02
CA PHE A 167 4.25 10.00 -1.44
C PHE A 167 3.06 9.32 -2.15
N LEU A 168 2.57 8.20 -1.60
CA LEU A 168 1.34 7.54 -2.03
C LEU A 168 0.13 7.98 -1.19
N THR A 169 0.23 9.15 -0.56
CA THR A 169 -0.82 9.82 0.23
C THR A 169 -1.44 8.94 1.33
N VAL A 170 -2.54 8.26 1.02
CA VAL A 170 -3.37 7.47 1.94
C VAL A 170 -2.59 6.32 2.59
N VAL A 171 -1.61 5.76 1.88
CA VAL A 171 -0.84 4.58 2.33
C VAL A 171 -0.17 4.81 3.68
N TYR A 172 0.32 6.02 3.94
CA TYR A 172 0.96 6.35 5.20
C TYR A 172 0.01 6.28 6.40
N VAL A 173 -1.16 6.93 6.31
CA VAL A 173 -2.13 6.98 7.42
C VAL A 173 -2.64 5.58 7.75
N VAL A 174 -2.95 4.77 6.73
CA VAL A 174 -3.40 3.38 6.90
C VAL A 174 -2.27 2.51 7.47
N GLY A 175 -1.09 2.54 6.85
CA GLY A 175 0.07 1.73 7.25
C GLY A 175 0.51 2.01 8.69
N ARG A 176 0.59 3.29 9.07
CA ARG A 176 0.84 3.74 10.44
C ARG A 176 -0.17 3.16 11.41
N SER A 177 -1.46 3.30 11.15
CA SER A 177 -2.49 2.84 12.08
C SER A 177 -2.50 1.32 12.26
N VAL A 178 -2.20 0.55 11.22
CA VAL A 178 -2.02 -0.91 11.34
C VAL A 178 -0.80 -1.24 12.20
N VAL A 179 0.35 -0.61 11.94
CA VAL A 179 1.59 -0.84 12.70
C VAL A 179 1.40 -0.47 14.17
N VAL A 180 0.78 0.68 14.45
CA VAL A 180 0.51 1.14 15.81
C VAL A 180 -0.47 0.21 16.52
N LYS A 181 -1.60 -0.17 15.88
CA LYS A 181 -2.56 -1.12 16.46
C LYS A 181 -1.90 -2.45 16.82
N ARG A 182 -1.05 -2.99 15.94
CA ARG A 182 -0.33 -4.25 16.20
C ARG A 182 0.65 -4.14 17.36
N ARG A 183 1.23 -2.96 17.59
CA ARG A 183 2.31 -2.74 18.57
C ARG A 183 1.84 -2.28 19.94
N THR A 184 0.72 -1.56 20.02
CA THR A 184 0.23 -0.95 21.28
C THR A 184 -1.23 -1.29 21.58
N GLY A 185 -1.95 -1.94 20.67
CA GLY A 185 -3.39 -2.18 20.78
C GLY A 185 -4.28 -0.95 20.51
N GLY A 186 -3.69 0.24 20.33
CA GLY A 186 -4.41 1.52 20.16
C GLY A 186 -4.16 2.20 18.80
N GLY A 187 -4.61 3.46 18.68
CA GLY A 187 -4.25 4.32 17.55
C GLY A 187 -5.15 4.26 16.31
N LEU A 188 -6.36 3.71 16.43
CA LEU A 188 -7.35 3.68 15.34
C LEU A 188 -8.20 4.95 15.21
N ALA A 189 -8.28 5.79 16.25
CA ALA A 189 -9.11 6.99 16.21
C ALA A 189 -8.75 7.95 15.05
N PRO A 190 -7.46 8.26 14.78
CA PRO A 190 -7.10 9.08 13.63
C PRO A 190 -7.47 8.42 12.29
N LEU A 191 -7.41 7.09 12.19
CA LEU A 191 -7.79 6.36 10.97
C LEU A 191 -9.27 6.49 10.68
N TRP A 192 -10.13 6.31 11.68
CA TRP A 192 -11.58 6.45 11.51
C TRP A 192 -11.97 7.87 11.12
N LEU A 193 -11.36 8.88 11.75
CA LEU A 193 -11.58 10.27 11.35
C LEU A 193 -11.08 10.52 9.93
N PHE A 194 -9.91 9.99 9.56
CA PHE A 194 -9.40 10.09 8.20
C PHE A 194 -10.37 9.51 7.18
N ILE A 195 -10.90 8.31 7.43
CA ILE A 195 -11.90 7.70 6.55
C ILE A 195 -13.11 8.62 6.40
N ALA A 196 -13.68 9.13 7.50
CA ALA A 196 -14.82 10.03 7.45
C ALA A 196 -14.53 11.31 6.65
N VAL A 197 -13.42 11.98 6.95
CA VAL A 197 -13.00 13.22 6.27
C VAL A 197 -12.73 12.97 4.79
N TYR A 198 -12.06 11.87 4.45
CA TYR A 198 -11.71 11.53 3.08
C TYR A 198 -12.96 11.20 2.26
N LEU A 199 -13.92 10.47 2.84
CA LEU A 199 -15.21 10.20 2.21
C LEU A 199 -16.01 11.48 1.95
N ILE A 200 -16.07 12.39 2.93
CA ILE A 200 -16.71 13.70 2.76
C ILE A 200 -16.03 14.48 1.63
N THR A 201 -14.70 14.48 1.60
CA THR A 201 -13.91 15.17 0.58
C THR A 201 -14.21 14.64 -0.82
N ILE A 202 -14.28 13.32 -0.98
CA ILE A 202 -14.67 12.66 -2.22
C ILE A 202 -16.09 13.08 -2.61
N VAL A 203 -17.07 12.94 -1.73
CA VAL A 203 -18.47 13.25 -2.04
C VAL A 203 -18.64 14.70 -2.48
N VAL A 204 -18.02 15.65 -1.79
CA VAL A 204 -18.09 17.08 -2.15
C VAL A 204 -17.43 17.33 -3.49
N ALA A 205 -16.21 16.81 -3.70
CA ALA A 205 -15.49 17.00 -4.96
C ALA A 205 -16.29 16.43 -6.15
N PHE A 206 -16.75 15.17 -6.05
CA PHE A 206 -17.56 14.54 -7.10
C PHE A 206 -18.87 15.28 -7.34
N SER A 207 -19.55 15.76 -6.30
CA SER A 207 -20.77 16.56 -6.46
C SER A 207 -20.52 17.82 -7.28
N VAL A 208 -19.45 18.57 -6.96
CA VAL A 208 -19.06 19.78 -7.71
C VAL A 208 -18.78 19.45 -9.17
N PHE A 209 -18.02 18.39 -9.44
CA PHE A 209 -17.72 17.97 -10.82
C PHE A 209 -18.96 17.51 -11.58
N ILE A 210 -19.87 16.76 -10.94
CA ILE A 210 -21.11 16.29 -11.58
C ILE A 210 -22.01 17.46 -11.94
N VAL A 211 -22.19 18.42 -11.03
CA VAL A 211 -23.01 19.62 -11.29
C VAL A 211 -22.41 20.44 -12.42
N ALA A 212 -21.12 20.80 -12.34
CA ALA A 212 -20.45 21.57 -13.38
C ALA A 212 -20.48 20.86 -14.74
N PHE A 213 -20.29 19.54 -14.77
CA PHE A 213 -20.37 18.77 -16.00
C PHE A 213 -21.79 18.72 -16.56
N ALA A 214 -22.81 18.54 -15.71
CA ALA A 214 -24.21 18.53 -16.14
C ALA A 214 -24.61 19.89 -16.74
N GLU A 215 -24.21 20.99 -16.11
CA GLU A 215 -24.41 22.35 -16.63
C GLU A 215 -23.71 22.53 -17.98
N PHE A 216 -22.44 22.14 -18.09
CA PHE A 216 -21.68 22.20 -19.33
C PHE A 216 -22.33 21.40 -20.47
N VAL A 217 -22.84 20.19 -20.20
CA VAL A 217 -23.54 19.39 -21.22
C VAL A 217 -24.84 20.06 -21.67
N GLN A 218 -25.53 20.78 -20.79
CA GLN A 218 -26.74 21.52 -21.14
C GLN A 218 -26.45 22.78 -21.96
N THR A 219 -25.31 23.44 -21.74
CA THR A 219 -24.90 24.64 -22.48
C THR A 219 -24.19 24.30 -23.79
N MET A 220 -23.58 23.12 -23.93
CA MET A 220 -22.86 22.69 -25.14
C MET A 220 -23.64 22.88 -26.46
N PRO A 221 -24.93 22.52 -26.58
CA PRO A 221 -25.70 22.73 -27.81
C PRO A 221 -25.85 24.20 -28.23
N SER A 222 -25.62 25.14 -27.30
CA SER A 222 -25.68 26.58 -27.53
C SER A 222 -24.32 27.23 -27.80
N LEU A 223 -23.22 26.48 -27.70
CA LEU A 223 -21.89 27.00 -28.01
C LEU A 223 -21.73 27.14 -29.53
N PRO A 224 -21.17 28.26 -30.03
CA PRO A 224 -20.84 28.40 -31.43
C PRO A 224 -19.95 27.23 -31.87
N THR A 225 -20.41 26.40 -32.81
CA THR A 225 -19.54 25.41 -33.44
C THR A 225 -18.45 26.18 -34.17
N ALA A 226 -17.18 25.87 -33.89
CA ALA A 226 -16.07 26.46 -34.61
C ALA A 226 -16.28 26.24 -36.13
N PRO A 227 -16.05 27.28 -36.97
CA PRO A 227 -16.21 27.19 -38.43
C PRO A 227 -15.23 26.21 -39.07
#